data_AF-F8L2D2-F1
#
_entry.id   AF-F8L2D2-F1
#
_cell.length_a   1.000
_cell.length_b   1.000
_cell.length_c   1.000
_cell.angle_alpha   90.00
_cell.angle_beta   90.00
_cell.angle_gamma   90.00
#
_symmetry.space_group_name_H-M   'P 1'
#
loop_
_entity.id
_entity.type
_entity.pdbx_description
1 polymer ?
#
loop_
_entity_poly.entity_id
_entity_poly.type
_entity_poly.pdbx_seq_one_letter_code
_entity_poly.pdbx_strand_id
1 'polypeptide(L)'
;MKTLYRYELDFERTMEFVKDNLNEVNALSSELLNLVNFKSGVFFTLLTLGSDLERLYEFKSGVILPQNPIIVTEIDGKKSRHQEVSTIKEELSDFVFHKLISNEKLSCVFDEVTMDYDDSYLNKFYEKKSIYLHEKEVLYVIREHNKTHKFISDCMWSSFSFWHSVGVLTEADCFKNDSNILSLEDIQAICKKTKMMLISAYDGEGYVLWEKMEQE
;
A
#
# COMPACT_ATOMS: atom_id res chain seq x y z
N MET A 1 -1.72 -14.83 12.78
CA MET A 1 -0.99 -13.59 12.46
C MET A 1 0.47 -13.80 12.77
N LYS A 2 1.32 -13.50 11.79
CA LYS A 2 2.78 -13.51 11.92
C LYS A 2 3.21 -12.30 12.75
N THR A 3 4.29 -12.42 13.52
CA THR A 3 4.90 -11.28 14.19
C THR A 3 5.77 -10.53 13.19
N LEU A 4 5.54 -9.22 13.06
CA LEU A 4 6.31 -8.34 12.19
C LEU A 4 7.44 -7.64 12.96
N TYR A 5 8.61 -7.59 12.36
CA TYR A 5 9.79 -6.89 12.84
C TYR A 5 10.15 -5.77 11.88
N ARG A 6 10.46 -4.59 12.43
CA ARG A 6 10.88 -3.42 11.65
C ARG A 6 12.37 -3.51 11.33
N TYR A 7 12.71 -3.35 10.05
CA TYR A 7 14.07 -3.23 9.56
C TYR A 7 14.20 -1.90 8.84
N GLU A 8 15.01 -0.99 9.37
CA GLU A 8 15.31 0.28 8.70
C GLU A 8 16.18 0.02 7.47
N LEU A 9 15.89 0.76 6.41
CA LEU A 9 16.54 0.61 5.11
C LEU A 9 17.45 1.82 4.85
N ASP A 10 18.54 1.56 4.13
CA ASP A 10 19.43 2.63 3.65
C ASP A 10 18.69 3.59 2.73
N PHE A 11 18.79 4.88 3.03
CA PHE A 11 18.03 5.92 2.33
C PHE A 11 18.33 5.95 0.83
N GLU A 12 19.61 5.98 0.44
CA GLU A 12 19.98 6.18 -0.97
C GLU A 12 19.59 4.95 -1.80
N ARG A 13 19.85 3.74 -1.29
CA ARG A 13 19.46 2.49 -1.96
C ARG A 13 17.95 2.34 -2.10
N THR A 14 17.19 2.70 -1.07
CA THR A 14 15.73 2.61 -1.12
C THR A 14 15.11 3.71 -1.97
N MET A 15 15.68 4.92 -1.96
CA MET A 15 15.17 6.04 -2.75
C MET A 15 15.26 5.77 -4.26
N GLU A 16 16.27 5.02 -4.73
CA GLU A 16 16.35 4.56 -6.12
C GLU A 16 15.13 3.70 -6.49
N PHE A 17 14.80 2.70 -5.67
CA PHE A 17 13.61 1.87 -5.84
C PHE A 17 12.30 2.68 -5.79
N VAL A 18 12.19 3.64 -4.86
CA VAL A 18 11.00 4.49 -4.72
C VAL A 18 10.79 5.35 -5.96
N LYS A 19 11.86 5.96 -6.51
CA LYS A 19 11.77 6.72 -7.76
C LYS A 19 11.29 5.85 -8.92
N ASP A 20 11.88 4.67 -9.09
CA ASP A 20 11.49 3.74 -10.14
C ASP A 20 10.01 3.34 -10.06
N ASN A 21 9.46 3.19 -8.85
CA ASN A 21 8.08 2.74 -8.67
C ASN A 21 7.03 3.84 -8.78
N LEU A 22 7.42 5.09 -8.53
CA LEU A 22 6.46 6.21 -8.48
C LEU A 22 6.52 7.11 -9.71
N ASN A 23 7.61 7.07 -10.49
CA ASN A 23 7.83 8.00 -11.59
C ASN A 23 6.83 7.80 -12.74
N GLU A 24 6.03 8.83 -13.03
CA GLU A 24 5.08 8.90 -14.15
C GLU A 24 4.04 7.78 -14.18
N VAL A 25 3.67 7.22 -13.02
CA VAL A 25 2.65 6.15 -12.95
C VAL A 25 1.22 6.71 -12.95
N ASN A 26 0.94 7.64 -12.04
CA ASN A 26 -0.36 8.32 -11.89
C ASN A 26 -0.17 9.62 -11.08
N ALA A 27 -1.26 10.37 -10.87
CA ALA A 27 -1.21 11.65 -10.18
C ALA A 27 -0.69 11.51 -8.74
N LEU A 28 -1.20 10.53 -7.97
CA LEU A 28 -0.77 10.35 -6.58
C LEU A 28 0.73 10.03 -6.50
N SER A 29 1.20 9.06 -7.27
CA SER A 29 2.59 8.63 -7.29
C SER A 29 3.55 9.75 -7.72
N SER A 30 3.19 10.48 -8.78
CA SER A 30 3.99 11.58 -9.30
C SER A 30 4.07 12.73 -8.30
N GLU A 31 2.95 13.11 -7.68
CA GLU A 31 2.91 14.18 -6.69
C GLU A 31 3.59 13.77 -5.37
N LEU A 32 3.59 12.49 -5.00
CA LEU A 32 4.38 12.00 -3.86
C LEU A 32 5.87 12.24 -4.08
N LEU A 33 6.41 11.89 -5.26
CA LEU A 33 7.82 12.16 -5.60
C LEU A 33 8.16 13.65 -5.58
N ASN A 34 7.23 14.48 -6.04
CA ASN A 34 7.45 15.93 -6.17
C ASN A 34 7.35 16.68 -4.84
N LEU A 35 6.44 16.26 -3.95
CA LEU A 35 6.02 17.07 -2.80
C LEU A 35 6.44 16.49 -1.46
N VAL A 36 6.71 15.19 -1.35
CA VAL A 36 7.17 14.59 -0.09
C VAL A 36 8.66 14.84 0.08
N ASN A 37 9.02 15.48 1.20
CA ASN A 37 10.41 15.53 1.63
C ASN A 37 10.80 14.20 2.28
N PHE A 38 11.25 13.22 1.48
CA PHE A 38 11.62 11.89 1.98
C PHE A 38 12.74 11.92 3.02
N LYS A 39 13.63 12.93 3.00
CA LYS A 39 14.68 13.11 4.01
C LYS A 39 14.15 13.48 5.40
N SER A 40 12.87 13.86 5.50
CA SER A 40 12.21 14.11 6.79
C SER A 40 11.64 12.85 7.45
N GLY A 41 11.89 11.69 6.87
CA GLY A 41 11.40 10.41 7.37
C GLY A 41 12.43 9.30 7.22
N VAL A 42 12.02 8.09 7.57
CA VAL A 42 12.86 6.88 7.52
C VAL A 42 12.16 5.84 6.66
N PHE A 43 12.93 5.22 5.77
CA PHE A 43 12.48 4.03 5.05
C PHE A 43 12.67 2.78 5.91
N PHE A 44 11.70 1.88 5.89
CA PHE A 44 11.78 0.60 6.58
C PHE A 44 10.95 -0.45 5.87
N THR A 45 11.17 -1.71 6.20
CA THR A 45 10.31 -2.81 5.82
C THR A 45 9.86 -3.56 7.07
N LEU A 46 8.73 -4.26 6.97
CA LEU A 46 8.24 -5.16 8.00
C LEU A 46 8.44 -6.58 7.48
N LEU A 47 9.15 -7.42 8.24
CA LEU A 47 9.42 -8.81 7.86
C LEU A 47 9.20 -9.73 9.05
N THR A 48 9.11 -11.04 8.78
CA THR A 48 8.89 -12.05 9.81
C THR A 48 10.19 -12.70 10.28
N LEU A 49 10.13 -13.43 11.38
CA LEU A 49 11.25 -14.27 11.79
C LEU A 49 11.56 -15.30 10.67
N GLY A 50 12.84 -15.44 10.34
CA GLY A 50 13.31 -16.35 9.28
C GLY A 50 13.32 -15.75 7.87
N SER A 51 12.97 -14.48 7.71
CA SER A 51 13.17 -13.77 6.45
C SER A 51 14.66 -13.67 6.09
N ASP A 52 14.93 -13.70 4.78
CA ASP A 52 16.29 -13.63 4.24
C ASP A 52 16.78 -12.18 4.15
N LEU A 53 17.56 -11.77 5.16
CA LEU A 53 18.09 -10.41 5.25
C LEU A 53 19.22 -10.13 4.25
N GLU A 54 19.81 -11.13 3.62
CA GLU A 54 20.79 -10.90 2.54
C GLU A 54 20.10 -10.27 1.32
N ARG A 55 18.78 -10.51 1.20
CA ARG A 55 17.93 -10.07 0.08
C ARG A 55 17.10 -8.82 0.40
N LEU A 56 17.45 -8.13 1.50
CA LEU A 56 16.74 -6.95 2.02
C LEU A 56 16.55 -5.82 0.99
N TYR A 57 17.41 -5.73 -0.02
CA TYR A 57 17.36 -4.70 -1.06
C TYR A 57 17.01 -5.26 -2.43
N GLU A 58 16.61 -6.53 -2.53
CA GLU A 58 16.14 -7.15 -3.76
C GLU A 58 14.64 -6.89 -3.96
N PHE A 59 14.25 -5.60 -3.91
CA PHE A 59 12.85 -5.16 -3.85
C PHE A 59 11.98 -5.61 -5.04
N LYS A 60 12.58 -5.99 -6.17
CA LYS A 60 11.87 -6.42 -7.38
C LYS A 60 11.76 -7.96 -7.50
N SER A 61 12.20 -8.71 -6.50
CA SER A 61 12.15 -10.19 -6.52
C SER A 61 11.58 -10.75 -5.22
N GLY A 62 10.77 -11.81 -5.32
CA GLY A 62 10.23 -12.56 -4.18
C GLY A 62 11.29 -13.39 -3.48
N VAL A 63 10.89 -14.27 -2.55
CA VAL A 63 11.72 -15.14 -1.70
C VAL A 63 12.40 -14.41 -0.51
N ILE A 64 11.91 -13.23 -0.11
CA ILE A 64 12.39 -12.58 1.12
C ILE A 64 11.76 -13.23 2.37
N LEU A 65 10.57 -13.79 2.24
CA LEU A 65 9.88 -14.51 3.30
C LEU A 65 10.20 -16.01 3.25
N PRO A 66 10.08 -16.73 4.39
CA PRO A 66 10.07 -18.19 4.40
C PRO A 66 9.03 -18.73 3.42
N GLN A 67 9.45 -19.65 2.56
CA GLN A 67 8.61 -20.16 1.47
C GLN A 67 7.69 -21.28 1.94
N ASN A 68 6.42 -21.22 1.52
CA ASN A 68 5.45 -22.29 1.77
C ASN A 68 5.86 -23.58 1.03
N PRO A 69 5.47 -24.77 1.51
CA PRO A 69 5.74 -26.02 0.80
C PRO A 69 5.01 -26.07 -0.54
N ILE A 70 5.63 -26.73 -1.53
CA ILE A 70 4.97 -27.02 -2.81
C ILE A 70 3.92 -28.10 -2.59
N ILE A 71 2.68 -27.79 -2.96
CA ILE A 71 1.54 -28.71 -2.91
C ILE A 71 1.41 -29.40 -4.27
N VAL A 72 1.35 -30.73 -4.25
CA VAL A 72 1.13 -31.55 -5.45
C VAL A 72 -0.25 -32.16 -5.38
N THR A 73 -1.12 -31.82 -6.34
CA THR A 73 -2.47 -32.40 -6.48
C THR A 73 -2.52 -33.29 -7.71
N GLU A 74 -3.23 -34.41 -7.63
CA GLU A 74 -3.45 -35.31 -8.76
C GLU A 74 -4.96 -35.45 -9.02
N ILE A 75 -5.39 -35.09 -10.22
CA ILE A 75 -6.79 -35.21 -10.67
C ILE A 75 -6.77 -35.92 -12.02
N ASP A 76 -7.50 -37.04 -12.13
CA ASP A 76 -7.57 -37.88 -13.34
C ASP A 76 -6.19 -38.29 -13.91
N GLY A 77 -5.24 -38.63 -13.04
CA GLY A 77 -3.88 -39.03 -13.42
C GLY A 77 -2.97 -37.87 -13.86
N LYS A 78 -3.45 -36.62 -13.81
CA LYS A 78 -2.65 -35.41 -14.08
C LYS A 78 -2.20 -34.79 -12.77
N LYS A 79 -0.89 -34.62 -12.61
CA LYS A 79 -0.30 -33.93 -11.47
C LYS A 79 -0.19 -32.44 -11.75
N SER A 80 -0.75 -31.63 -10.87
CA SER A 80 -0.54 -30.19 -10.80
C SER A 80 0.33 -29.86 -9.59
N ARG A 81 1.17 -28.84 -9.71
CA ARG A 81 1.99 -28.31 -8.61
C ARG A 81 1.61 -26.87 -8.41
N HIS A 82 1.27 -26.50 -7.18
CA HIS A 82 1.02 -25.12 -6.80
C HIS A 82 1.71 -24.82 -5.47
N GLN A 83 2.05 -23.56 -5.27
CA GLN A 83 2.62 -23.06 -4.05
C GLN A 83 1.91 -21.75 -3.73
N GLU A 84 1.45 -21.61 -2.50
CA GLU A 84 0.90 -20.34 -2.03
C GLU A 84 2.05 -19.35 -1.82
N VAL A 85 1.96 -18.17 -2.43
CA VAL A 85 2.97 -17.12 -2.25
C VAL A 85 2.94 -16.65 -0.80
N SER A 86 4.08 -16.68 -0.13
CA SER A 86 4.21 -16.15 1.22
C SER A 86 4.00 -14.62 1.19
N THR A 87 3.09 -14.10 2.00
CA THR A 87 2.87 -12.64 2.11
C THR A 87 2.65 -12.22 3.57
N ILE A 88 2.81 -10.94 3.84
CA ILE A 88 2.44 -10.28 5.12
C ILE A 88 1.24 -9.34 4.97
N LYS A 89 0.48 -9.42 3.87
CA LYS A 89 -0.59 -8.44 3.57
C LYS A 89 -1.62 -8.30 4.70
N GLU A 90 -2.02 -9.42 5.32
CA GLU A 90 -2.95 -9.41 6.46
C GLU A 90 -2.32 -8.74 7.70
N GLU A 91 -1.07 -9.07 8.03
CA GLU A 91 -0.39 -8.42 9.15
C GLU A 91 -0.14 -6.92 8.89
N LEU A 92 0.08 -6.54 7.63
CA LEU A 92 0.21 -5.15 7.25
C LEU A 92 -1.13 -4.41 7.31
N SER A 93 -2.25 -5.03 6.92
CA SER A 93 -3.58 -4.42 7.07
C SER A 93 -3.92 -4.18 8.55
N ASP A 94 -3.54 -5.11 9.43
CA ASP A 94 -3.65 -4.92 10.88
C ASP A 94 -2.76 -3.78 11.38
N PHE A 95 -1.51 -3.68 10.90
CA PHE A 95 -0.61 -2.57 11.21
C PHE A 95 -1.19 -1.21 10.79
N VAL A 96 -1.73 -1.11 9.57
CA VAL A 96 -2.39 0.10 9.06
C VAL A 96 -3.63 0.42 9.88
N PHE A 97 -4.45 -0.57 10.21
CA PHE A 97 -5.64 -0.39 11.06
C PHE A 97 -5.26 0.19 12.42
N HIS A 98 -4.23 -0.35 13.08
CA HIS A 98 -3.75 0.15 14.36
C HIS A 98 -3.21 1.60 14.29
N LYS A 99 -2.50 1.95 13.22
CA LYS A 99 -2.04 3.32 12.97
C LYS A 99 -3.20 4.29 12.79
N LEU A 100 -4.23 3.87 12.07
CA LEU A 100 -5.41 4.70 11.89
C LEU A 100 -6.16 4.88 13.22
N ILE A 101 -6.49 3.82 13.97
CA ILE A 101 -7.31 3.95 15.20
C ILE A 101 -6.60 4.73 16.31
N SER A 102 -5.26 4.78 16.29
CA SER A 102 -4.49 5.57 17.25
C SER A 102 -4.42 7.06 16.93
N ASN A 103 -4.83 7.49 15.73
CA ASN A 103 -4.87 8.88 15.34
C ASN A 103 -6.10 9.19 14.47
N GLU A 104 -7.12 9.80 15.06
CA GLU A 104 -8.37 10.18 14.40
C GLU A 104 -8.21 11.16 13.24
N LYS A 105 -7.06 11.87 13.14
CA LYS A 105 -6.77 12.78 12.03
C LYS A 105 -6.26 12.06 10.79
N LEU A 106 -5.83 10.80 10.91
CA LEU A 106 -5.31 10.04 9.78
C LEU A 106 -6.45 9.45 8.95
N SER A 107 -6.38 9.70 7.66
CA SER A 107 -7.06 8.93 6.63
C SER A 107 -6.05 8.07 5.90
N CYS A 108 -6.48 6.95 5.33
CA CYS A 108 -5.66 6.15 4.43
C CYS A 108 -6.20 6.25 3.00
N VAL A 109 -5.29 6.41 2.05
CA VAL A 109 -5.59 6.42 0.62
C VAL A 109 -4.79 5.31 -0.04
N PHE A 110 -5.46 4.44 -0.77
CA PHE A 110 -4.83 3.46 -1.64
C PHE A 110 -5.12 3.79 -3.09
N ASP A 111 -4.07 3.74 -3.88
CA ASP A 111 -4.13 3.91 -5.32
C ASP A 111 -4.60 2.64 -6.01
N GLU A 112 -5.78 2.68 -6.62
CA GLU A 112 -6.38 1.54 -7.29
C GLU A 112 -6.06 1.60 -8.80
N VAL A 113 -5.04 0.84 -9.19
CA VAL A 113 -4.50 0.83 -10.55
C VAL A 113 -5.01 -0.32 -11.42
N THR A 114 -5.87 -1.17 -10.89
CA THR A 114 -6.41 -2.34 -11.62
C THR A 114 -7.83 -2.14 -12.13
N MET A 115 -8.57 -1.18 -11.59
CA MET A 115 -9.96 -0.93 -11.97
C MET A 115 -10.12 0.38 -12.73
N ASP A 116 -10.93 0.35 -13.78
CA ASP A 116 -11.37 1.55 -14.48
C ASP A 116 -12.49 2.27 -13.69
N TYR A 117 -12.54 3.60 -13.81
CA TYR A 117 -13.52 4.45 -13.09
C TYR A 117 -15.00 4.12 -13.39
N ASP A 118 -15.29 3.48 -14.52
CA ASP A 118 -16.63 3.07 -14.95
C ASP A 118 -16.95 1.58 -14.68
N ASP A 119 -16.07 0.88 -13.95
CA ASP A 119 -16.30 -0.51 -13.59
C ASP A 119 -17.52 -0.65 -12.66
N SER A 120 -18.48 -1.47 -13.10
CA SER A 120 -19.71 -1.78 -12.37
C SER A 120 -19.49 -2.33 -10.96
N TYR A 121 -18.33 -2.90 -10.67
CA TYR A 121 -17.93 -3.39 -9.34
C TYR A 121 -17.77 -2.24 -8.33
N LEU A 122 -17.37 -1.05 -8.80
CA LEU A 122 -17.17 0.14 -7.96
C LEU A 122 -18.47 0.66 -7.33
N ASN A 123 -19.63 0.32 -7.91
CA ASN A 123 -20.97 0.69 -7.39
C ASN A 123 -21.13 0.39 -5.89
N LYS A 124 -20.58 -0.72 -5.40
CA LYS A 124 -20.65 -1.14 -3.98
C LYS A 124 -19.86 -0.25 -3.02
N PHE A 125 -18.92 0.52 -3.54
CA PHE A 125 -17.99 1.34 -2.76
C PHE A 125 -18.32 2.84 -2.84
N TYR A 126 -19.02 3.27 -3.90
CA TYR A 126 -19.65 4.59 -3.95
C TYR A 126 -20.64 4.79 -2.80
N GLU A 127 -21.44 3.75 -2.49
CA GLU A 127 -22.38 3.75 -1.35
C GLU A 127 -21.68 3.92 0.01
N LYS A 128 -20.42 3.50 0.12
CA LYS A 128 -19.61 3.61 1.34
C LYS A 128 -18.80 4.91 1.44
N LYS A 129 -18.96 5.85 0.49
CA LYS A 129 -18.16 7.09 0.36
C LYS A 129 -16.67 6.83 0.51
N SER A 130 -16.23 5.77 -0.15
CA SER A 130 -14.91 5.16 0.01
C SER A 130 -14.11 5.09 -1.28
N ILE A 131 -14.73 5.46 -2.40
CA ILE A 131 -14.04 5.71 -3.67
C ILE A 131 -14.04 7.20 -3.91
N TYR A 132 -12.88 7.69 -4.32
CA TYR A 132 -12.69 9.03 -4.85
C TYR A 132 -12.06 8.92 -6.23
N LEU A 133 -12.40 9.85 -7.10
CA LEU A 133 -11.86 9.91 -8.46
C LEU A 133 -10.98 11.15 -8.62
N HIS A 134 -9.83 10.98 -9.24
CA HIS A 134 -9.08 12.09 -9.82
C HIS A 134 -9.02 11.86 -11.33
N GLU A 135 -9.75 12.68 -12.09
CA GLU A 135 -10.01 12.42 -13.51
C GLU A 135 -10.60 11.01 -13.74
N LYS A 136 -9.78 10.05 -14.18
CA LYS A 136 -10.14 8.64 -14.41
C LYS A 136 -9.46 7.68 -13.44
N GLU A 137 -8.59 8.18 -12.56
CA GLU A 137 -7.88 7.39 -11.57
C GLU A 137 -8.80 7.12 -10.36
N VAL A 138 -8.75 5.89 -9.85
CA VAL A 138 -9.59 5.43 -8.73
C VAL A 138 -8.74 5.39 -7.46
N LEU A 139 -9.27 5.99 -6.40
CA LEU A 139 -8.62 6.04 -5.09
C LEU A 139 -9.56 5.46 -4.05
N TYR A 140 -9.11 4.45 -3.30
CA TYR A 140 -9.80 4.00 -2.10
C TYR A 140 -9.43 4.89 -0.93
N VAL A 141 -10.44 5.42 -0.23
CA VAL A 141 -10.25 6.32 0.90
C VAL A 141 -10.92 5.75 2.15
N ILE A 142 -10.09 5.46 3.14
CA ILE A 142 -10.46 4.95 4.46
C ILE A 142 -10.40 6.08 5.48
N ARG A 143 -11.52 6.29 6.18
CA ARG A 143 -11.77 7.37 7.15
C ARG A 143 -12.59 6.83 8.32
N GLU A 144 -12.86 7.70 9.29
CA GLU A 144 -13.52 7.32 10.53
C GLU A 144 -14.80 6.49 10.37
N HIS A 145 -15.65 6.77 9.37
CA HIS A 145 -16.91 6.06 9.19
C HIS A 145 -16.80 4.67 8.52
N ASN A 146 -15.67 4.34 7.88
CA ASN A 146 -15.48 3.07 7.16
C ASN A 146 -14.21 2.30 7.57
N LYS A 147 -13.50 2.80 8.58
CA LYS A 147 -12.25 2.25 9.12
C LYS A 147 -12.48 0.99 9.94
N THR A 148 -12.61 -0.11 9.23
CA THR A 148 -12.64 -1.46 9.78
C THR A 148 -11.48 -2.26 9.23
N HIS A 149 -10.92 -3.18 10.02
CA HIS A 149 -9.82 -4.05 9.56
C HIS A 149 -10.19 -4.76 8.25
N LYS A 150 -11.40 -5.32 8.18
CA LYS A 150 -11.90 -5.97 6.96
C LYS A 150 -11.88 -5.04 5.75
N PHE A 151 -12.34 -3.80 5.88
CA PHE A 151 -12.39 -2.88 4.75
C PHE A 151 -10.98 -2.47 4.27
N ILE A 152 -10.05 -2.25 5.21
CA ILE A 152 -8.64 -1.97 4.89
C ILE A 152 -8.02 -3.15 4.14
N SER A 153 -8.19 -4.37 4.67
CA SER A 153 -7.70 -5.60 4.04
C SER A 153 -8.31 -5.76 2.64
N ASP A 154 -9.64 -5.63 2.48
CA ASP A 154 -10.32 -5.71 1.18
C ASP A 154 -9.75 -4.69 0.18
N CYS A 155 -9.52 -3.42 0.59
CA CYS A 155 -8.93 -2.41 -0.29
C CYS A 155 -7.47 -2.73 -0.66
N MET A 156 -6.65 -3.21 0.29
CA MET A 156 -5.26 -3.62 0.01
C MET A 156 -5.21 -4.86 -0.89
N TRP A 157 -6.17 -5.77 -0.79
CA TRP A 157 -6.24 -6.94 -1.67
C TRP A 157 -6.57 -6.56 -3.11
N SER A 158 -7.46 -5.59 -3.32
CA SER A 158 -7.80 -5.09 -4.66
C SER A 158 -6.70 -4.23 -5.26
N SER A 159 -6.25 -3.21 -4.52
CA SER A 159 -5.36 -2.17 -5.07
C SER A 159 -3.90 -2.61 -5.18
N PHE A 160 -3.46 -3.55 -4.34
CA PHE A 160 -2.05 -3.94 -4.34
C PHE A 160 -1.77 -5.01 -5.38
N SER A 161 -1.65 -4.55 -6.63
CA SER A 161 -1.25 -5.33 -7.79
C SER A 161 0.25 -5.67 -7.78
N PHE A 162 0.65 -6.70 -8.53
CA PHE A 162 2.06 -7.10 -8.60
C PHE A 162 2.96 -6.07 -9.29
N TRP A 163 2.41 -5.17 -10.12
CA TRP A 163 3.20 -4.23 -10.92
C TRP A 163 3.30 -2.83 -10.32
N HIS A 164 2.29 -2.38 -9.57
CA HIS A 164 2.30 -1.12 -8.84
C HIS A 164 1.30 -1.17 -7.68
N SER A 165 1.69 -0.62 -6.54
CA SER A 165 0.80 -0.45 -5.40
C SER A 165 1.32 0.66 -4.52
N VAL A 166 0.51 1.68 -4.30
CA VAL A 166 0.86 2.80 -3.42
C VAL A 166 -0.27 3.02 -2.44
N GLY A 167 0.11 3.11 -1.17
CA GLY A 167 -0.76 3.52 -0.09
C GLY A 167 -0.14 4.67 0.69
N VAL A 168 -0.98 5.57 1.19
CA VAL A 168 -0.54 6.64 2.08
C VAL A 168 -1.46 6.78 3.28
N LEU A 169 -0.90 7.11 4.43
CA LEU A 169 -1.64 7.66 5.56
C LEU A 169 -1.36 9.15 5.61
N THR A 170 -2.42 9.94 5.57
CA THR A 170 -2.37 11.40 5.42
C THR A 170 -3.30 12.10 6.40
N GLU A 171 -2.92 13.31 6.80
CA GLU A 171 -3.80 14.22 7.57
C GLU A 171 -4.59 15.19 6.67
N ALA A 172 -4.64 14.93 5.35
CA ALA A 172 -5.45 15.71 4.44
C ALA A 172 -6.95 15.55 4.73
N ASP A 173 -7.69 16.65 4.58
CA ASP A 173 -9.10 16.75 4.94
C ASP A 173 -9.99 17.13 3.74
N CYS A 174 -9.48 16.95 2.52
CA CYS A 174 -10.16 17.18 1.24
C CYS A 174 -11.32 16.22 0.97
N PHE A 175 -11.46 15.14 1.74
CA PHE A 175 -12.50 14.13 1.55
C PHE A 175 -13.91 14.56 2.02
N LYS A 176 -14.07 15.77 2.58
CA LYS A 176 -15.34 16.22 3.17
C LYS A 176 -16.44 16.49 2.14
N ASN A 177 -16.08 16.66 0.86
CA ASN A 177 -17.04 16.94 -0.20
C ASN A 177 -17.78 15.67 -0.64
N ASP A 178 -19.09 15.78 -0.85
CA ASP A 178 -19.97 14.67 -1.26
C ASP A 178 -19.83 14.27 -2.74
N SER A 179 -19.02 14.98 -3.53
CA SER A 179 -18.83 14.69 -4.96
C SER A 179 -18.00 13.43 -5.21
N ASN A 180 -17.21 12.96 -4.24
CA ASN A 180 -16.21 11.90 -4.43
C ASN A 180 -15.24 12.19 -5.59
N ILE A 181 -15.03 13.46 -5.93
CA ILE A 181 -14.08 13.90 -6.97
C ILE A 181 -13.01 14.75 -6.29
N LEU A 182 -11.75 14.45 -6.60
CA LEU A 182 -10.57 15.15 -6.12
C LEU A 182 -9.96 15.96 -7.25
N SER A 183 -9.68 17.24 -6.98
CA SER A 183 -8.87 18.06 -7.87
C SER A 183 -7.39 17.72 -7.71
N LEU A 184 -6.54 18.25 -8.60
CA LEU A 184 -5.09 18.11 -8.44
C LEU A 184 -4.62 18.71 -7.12
N GLU A 185 -5.18 19.84 -6.70
CA GLU A 185 -4.86 20.47 -5.40
C GLU A 185 -5.19 19.54 -4.22
N ASP A 186 -6.25 18.74 -4.32
CA ASP A 186 -6.58 17.73 -3.31
C ASP A 186 -5.54 16.61 -3.26
N ILE A 187 -5.09 16.10 -4.42
CA ILE A 187 -4.00 15.12 -4.52
C ILE A 187 -2.70 15.67 -3.92
N GLN A 188 -2.38 16.93 -4.24
CA GLN A 188 -1.22 17.61 -3.67
C GLN A 188 -1.34 17.81 -2.17
N ALA A 189 -2.55 18.10 -1.66
CA ALA A 189 -2.80 18.22 -0.23
C ALA A 189 -2.61 16.87 0.48
N ILE A 190 -3.07 15.77 -0.13
CA ILE A 190 -2.81 14.39 0.33
C ILE A 190 -1.30 14.16 0.47
N CYS A 191 -0.53 14.44 -0.58
CA CYS A 191 0.92 14.22 -0.62
C CYS A 191 1.67 15.07 0.43
N LYS A 192 1.37 16.37 0.51
CA LYS A 192 2.03 17.30 1.46
C LYS A 192 1.77 16.94 2.92
N LYS A 193 0.61 16.35 3.22
CA LYS A 193 0.19 15.95 4.57
C LYS A 193 0.41 14.45 4.84
N THR A 194 1.08 13.73 3.95
CA THR A 194 1.47 12.33 4.14
C THR A 194 2.36 12.17 5.39
N LYS A 195 1.99 11.23 6.25
CA LYS A 195 2.75 10.79 7.43
C LYS A 195 3.40 9.44 7.23
N MET A 196 2.79 8.59 6.40
CA MET A 196 3.33 7.29 6.06
C MET A 196 2.98 6.95 4.62
N MET A 197 3.89 6.25 3.94
CA MET A 197 3.71 5.72 2.60
C MET A 197 4.04 4.23 2.61
N LEU A 198 3.35 3.47 1.78
CA LEU A 198 3.51 2.03 1.59
C LEU A 198 3.64 1.76 0.10
N ILE A 199 4.67 1.03 -0.30
CA ILE A 199 4.90 0.60 -1.69
C ILE A 199 5.10 -0.91 -1.68
N SER A 200 4.38 -1.62 -2.56
CA SER A 200 4.58 -3.08 -2.74
C SER A 200 6.01 -3.38 -3.14
N ALA A 201 6.58 -4.43 -2.56
CA ALA A 201 7.95 -4.87 -2.82
C ALA A 201 8.07 -6.39 -2.71
N TYR A 202 9.21 -6.90 -3.11
CA TYR A 202 9.58 -8.31 -3.03
C TYR A 202 8.56 -9.22 -3.71
N ASP A 203 8.12 -8.85 -4.93
CA ASP A 203 7.13 -9.62 -5.71
C ASP A 203 5.82 -9.89 -4.94
N GLY A 204 5.38 -8.92 -4.14
CA GLY A 204 4.14 -8.99 -3.34
C GLY A 204 4.27 -9.74 -2.01
N GLU A 205 5.47 -10.21 -1.66
CA GLU A 205 5.71 -10.82 -0.35
C GLU A 205 5.77 -9.76 0.77
N GLY A 206 6.24 -8.55 0.48
CA GLY A 206 6.44 -7.51 1.48
C GLY A 206 6.31 -6.09 0.91
N TYR A 207 6.79 -5.11 1.68
CA TYR A 207 6.55 -3.69 1.40
C TYR A 207 7.74 -2.83 1.81
N VAL A 208 8.02 -1.79 1.02
CA VAL A 208 8.84 -0.66 1.45
C VAL A 208 7.90 0.39 2.02
N LEU A 209 8.12 0.75 3.28
CA LEU A 209 7.38 1.80 3.97
C LEU A 209 8.29 3.00 4.18
N TRP A 210 7.68 4.18 4.20
CA TRP A 210 8.30 5.41 4.65
C TRP A 210 7.43 6.01 5.73
N GLU A 211 8.03 6.49 6.82
CA GLU A 211 7.32 7.18 7.89
C GLU A 211 8.03 8.49 8.19
N LYS A 212 7.26 9.58 8.20
CA LYS A 212 7.75 10.91 8.56
C LYS A 212 8.17 10.89 10.04
N MET A 213 9.38 11.35 10.33
CA MET A 213 9.80 11.53 11.72
C MET A 213 8.99 12.67 12.32
N GLU A 214 8.45 12.45 13.52
CA GLU A 214 7.91 13.55 14.31
C GLU A 214 9.06 14.52 14.60
N GLN A 215 8.90 15.78 14.18
CA GLN A 215 9.80 16.83 14.62
C GLN A 215 9.42 17.12 16.07
N GLU A 216 10.37 16.93 17.00
CA GLU A 216 10.26 17.42 18.37
C GLU A 216 9.95 18.93 18.42
#